data_AF-A0A4U9ZCN4-F1
#
_entry.id   AF-A0A4U9ZCN4-F1
#
_cell.length_a   1.000
_cell.length_b   1.000
_cell.length_c   1.000
_cell.angle_alpha   90.00
_cell.angle_beta   90.00
_cell.angle_gamma   90.00
#
_symmetry.space_group_name_H-M   'P 1'
#
loop_
_entity.id
_entity.type
_entity.pdbx_description
1 polymer ?
#
loop_
_entity_poly.entity_id
_entity_poly.type
_entity_poly.pdbx_seq_one_letter_code
_entity_poly.pdbx_strand_id
1 'polypeptide(L)'
;MIDKLILTGGQHVSPRFYGEKRSIKSDDYNEDRDIFESRLLMEMLKQNKPVLAICRGAQLVNVVSGRTLNQLISNHWQEEIPSQAHQSIRLSKNSVLFPIYGDSSQINSLHIQSTKELVPKLEAIAWDHKD
;
A
#
# COMPACT_ATOMS: atom_id res chain seq x y z
N MET A 1 -4.32 1.83 25.14
CA MET A 1 -4.18 2.74 23.99
C MET A 1 -2.90 2.38 23.26
N ILE A 2 -2.85 2.44 21.93
CA ILE A 2 -1.61 2.24 21.14
C ILE A 2 -1.01 3.60 20.76
N ASP A 3 0.33 3.68 20.71
CA ASP A 3 1.05 4.91 20.34
C ASP A 3 1.37 5.00 18.85
N LYS A 4 1.58 3.85 18.21
CA LYS A 4 1.93 3.72 16.80
C LYS A 4 1.25 2.48 16.22
N LEU A 5 0.94 2.52 14.93
CA LEU A 5 0.31 1.42 14.20
C LEU A 5 1.21 0.98 13.06
N ILE A 6 1.42 -0.33 12.93
CA ILE A 6 2.06 -0.93 11.76
C ILE A 6 1.00 -1.78 11.04
N LEU A 7 0.69 -1.43 9.79
CA LEU A 7 -0.16 -2.20 8.90
C LEU A 7 0.74 -3.04 7.98
N THR A 8 0.62 -4.35 8.04
CA THR A 8 1.47 -5.30 7.31
C THR A 8 0.89 -5.67 5.94
N GLY A 9 1.68 -6.39 5.14
CA GLY A 9 1.21 -7.02 3.90
C GLY A 9 0.16 -8.11 4.13
N GLY A 10 -0.33 -8.69 3.04
CA GLY A 10 -1.24 -9.85 3.05
C GLY A 10 -2.25 -9.81 1.91
N GLN A 11 -3.46 -10.30 2.19
CA GLN A 11 -4.56 -10.47 1.23
C GLN A 11 -4.95 -9.18 0.49
N HIS A 12 -5.60 -9.28 -0.66
CA HIS A 12 -6.15 -8.13 -1.34
C HIS A 12 -7.16 -7.36 -0.47
N VAL A 13 -7.20 -6.03 -0.63
CA VAL A 13 -8.29 -5.22 -0.04
C VAL A 13 -9.55 -5.44 -0.88
N SER A 14 -10.67 -5.78 -0.22
CA SER A 14 -11.92 -6.09 -0.92
C SER A 14 -12.47 -4.86 -1.66
N PRO A 15 -12.85 -4.99 -2.96
CA PRO A 15 -13.45 -3.90 -3.76
C PRO A 15 -14.68 -3.24 -3.15
N ARG A 16 -15.38 -3.98 -2.29
CA ARG A 16 -16.52 -3.49 -1.51
C ARG A 16 -16.17 -2.25 -0.68
N PHE A 17 -14.95 -2.13 -0.17
CA PHE A 17 -14.53 -0.99 0.67
C PHE A 17 -14.24 0.29 -0.11
N TYR A 18 -14.10 0.21 -1.44
CA TYR A 18 -13.93 1.38 -2.31
C TYR A 18 -15.01 1.46 -3.41
N GLY A 19 -16.15 0.79 -3.20
CA GLY A 19 -17.34 0.95 -4.03
C GLY A 19 -17.28 0.31 -5.42
N GLU A 20 -16.32 -0.58 -5.67
CA GLU A 20 -16.19 -1.27 -6.95
C GLU A 20 -16.68 -2.73 -6.89
N LYS A 21 -17.10 -3.28 -8.03
CA LYS A 21 -17.36 -4.72 -8.17
C LYS A 21 -16.04 -5.46 -8.32
N ARG A 22 -15.97 -6.70 -7.85
CA ARG A 22 -14.82 -7.58 -8.11
C ARG A 22 -14.65 -7.76 -9.63
N SER A 23 -13.49 -7.38 -10.15
CA SER A 23 -13.12 -7.53 -11.56
C SER A 23 -12.16 -8.69 -11.80
N ILE A 24 -11.55 -9.22 -10.74
CA ILE A 24 -10.73 -10.43 -10.78
C ILE A 24 -11.36 -11.59 -10.00
N LYS A 25 -11.04 -12.82 -10.44
CA LYS A 25 -11.37 -14.04 -9.71
C LYS A 25 -10.22 -14.39 -8.77
N SER A 26 -10.33 -13.95 -7.52
CA SER A 26 -9.40 -14.27 -6.43
C SER A 26 -10.19 -14.65 -5.18
N ASP A 27 -9.65 -15.60 -4.41
CA ASP A 27 -10.09 -15.96 -3.06
C ASP A 27 -9.21 -15.33 -1.97
N ASP A 28 -8.16 -14.60 -2.36
CA ASP A 28 -7.22 -13.93 -1.46
C ASP A 28 -7.78 -12.60 -0.93
N TYR A 29 -8.88 -12.68 -0.18
CA TYR A 29 -9.52 -11.56 0.50
C TYR A 29 -9.79 -11.91 1.96
N ASN A 30 -9.75 -10.91 2.84
CA ASN A 30 -10.17 -11.06 4.23
C ASN A 30 -10.95 -9.80 4.68
N GLU A 31 -12.27 -9.83 4.52
CA GLU A 31 -13.12 -8.66 4.82
C GLU A 31 -13.16 -8.34 6.33
N ASP A 32 -13.02 -9.33 7.21
CA ASP A 32 -12.95 -9.10 8.66
C ASP A 32 -11.68 -8.32 9.03
N ARG A 33 -10.55 -8.66 8.37
CA ARG A 33 -9.29 -7.91 8.50
C ARG A 33 -9.42 -6.50 7.93
N ASP A 34 -10.05 -6.35 6.76
CA ASP A 34 -10.31 -5.02 6.17
C ASP A 34 -11.12 -4.14 7.14
N ILE A 35 -12.17 -4.67 7.76
CA ILE A 35 -13.00 -3.96 8.75
C ILE A 35 -12.17 -3.57 9.98
N PHE A 36 -11.44 -4.53 10.55
CA PHE A 36 -10.65 -4.33 11.76
C PHE A 36 -9.56 -3.28 11.56
N GLU A 37 -8.73 -3.44 10.53
CA GLU A 37 -7.62 -2.53 10.26
C GLU A 37 -8.10 -1.15 9.79
N SER A 38 -9.22 -1.07 9.06
CA SER A 38 -9.82 0.23 8.71
C SER A 38 -10.24 1.02 9.94
N ARG A 39 -10.84 0.35 10.94
CA ARG A 39 -11.25 0.99 12.20
C ARG A 39 -10.04 1.46 13.00
N LEU A 40 -8.98 0.66 13.08
CA LEU A 40 -7.74 1.06 13.72
C LEU A 40 -7.12 2.27 13.02
N LEU A 41 -7.05 2.24 11.69
CA LEU A 41 -6.48 3.33 10.91
C LEU A 41 -7.28 4.63 11.10
N MET A 42 -8.61 4.58 11.01
CA MET A 42 -9.47 5.75 11.25
C MET A 42 -9.23 6.36 12.64
N GLU A 43 -9.08 5.54 13.67
CA GLU A 43 -8.84 6.00 15.04
C GLU A 43 -7.40 6.55 15.23
N MET A 44 -6.41 6.02 14.52
CA MET A 44 -5.05 6.58 14.50
C MET A 44 -5.00 7.93 13.80
N LEU A 45 -5.68 8.07 12.66
CA LEU A 45 -5.77 9.32 11.91
C LEU A 45 -6.51 10.40 12.71
N LYS A 46 -7.61 10.05 13.38
CA LYS A 46 -8.36 10.95 14.25
C LYS A 46 -7.50 11.52 15.40
N GLN A 47 -6.60 10.71 15.93
CA GLN A 47 -5.68 11.10 17.01
C GLN A 47 -4.37 11.71 16.50
N ASN A 48 -4.19 11.85 15.18
CA ASN A 48 -2.95 12.30 14.55
C ASN A 48 -1.71 11.48 15.00
N LYS A 49 -1.88 10.16 15.09
CA LYS A 49 -0.82 9.24 15.53
C LYS A 49 -0.08 8.57 14.36
N PRO A 50 1.21 8.22 14.53
CA PRO A 50 2.01 7.64 13.46
C PRO A 50 1.50 6.27 12.97
N VAL A 51 1.51 6.10 11.64
CA VAL A 51 1.18 4.85 10.96
C VAL A 51 2.30 4.50 9.98
N LEU A 52 2.81 3.28 10.04
CA LEU A 52 3.66 2.68 9.01
C LEU A 52 2.85 1.60 8.27
N ALA A 53 2.74 1.70 6.95
CA ALA A 53 1.90 0.82 6.16
C ALA A 53 2.71 0.17 5.03
N ILE A 54 2.67 -1.16 4.95
CA ILE A 54 3.54 -1.97 4.08
C ILE A 54 2.69 -2.77 3.10
N CYS A 55 3.00 -2.68 1.80
CA CYS A 55 2.29 -3.40 0.73
C CYS A 55 0.76 -3.19 0.81
N ARG A 56 0.00 -4.24 1.17
CA ARG A 56 -1.44 -4.19 1.45
C ARG A 56 -1.83 -3.07 2.42
N GLY A 57 -1.04 -2.85 3.48
CA GLY A 57 -1.31 -1.78 4.43
C GLY A 57 -1.37 -0.41 3.76
N ALA A 58 -0.45 -0.12 2.82
CA ALA A 58 -0.43 1.14 2.10
C ALA A 58 -1.65 1.28 1.15
N GLN A 59 -2.09 0.17 0.54
CA GLN A 59 -3.32 0.13 -0.26
C GLN A 59 -4.56 0.42 0.60
N LEU A 60 -4.63 -0.17 1.81
CA LEU A 60 -5.72 0.05 2.76
C LEU A 60 -5.79 1.52 3.20
N VAL A 61 -4.63 2.17 3.40
CA VAL A 61 -4.57 3.62 3.69
C VAL A 61 -5.24 4.43 2.58
N ASN A 62 -4.99 4.10 1.32
CA ASN A 62 -5.62 4.79 0.20
C ASN A 62 -7.14 4.56 0.17
N VAL A 63 -7.59 3.33 0.42
CA VAL A 63 -9.02 2.96 0.45
C VAL A 63 -9.77 3.67 1.57
N VAL A 64 -9.25 3.65 2.81
CA VAL A 64 -9.84 4.36 3.95
C VAL A 64 -9.86 5.87 3.74
N SER A 65 -8.93 6.39 2.93
CA SER A 65 -8.90 7.81 2.52
C SER A 65 -9.88 8.15 1.38
N GLY A 66 -10.74 7.21 0.98
CA GLY A 66 -11.81 7.41 -0.01
C GLY A 66 -11.37 7.28 -1.45
N ARG A 67 -10.30 6.54 -1.74
CA ARG A 67 -9.78 6.30 -3.09
C ARG A 67 -9.81 4.83 -3.48
N THR A 68 -9.57 4.56 -4.76
CA THR A 68 -9.70 3.23 -5.37
C THR A 68 -8.35 2.58 -5.64
N LEU A 69 -8.39 1.28 -5.92
CA LEU A 69 -7.23 0.47 -6.28
C LEU A 69 -7.38 -0.09 -7.70
N ASN A 70 -6.27 -0.33 -8.36
CA ASN A 70 -6.23 -1.26 -9.47
C ASN A 70 -6.32 -2.66 -8.87
N GLN A 71 -7.36 -3.42 -9.24
CA GLN A 71 -7.56 -4.78 -8.74
C GLN A 71 -6.54 -5.77 -9.32
N LEU A 72 -5.93 -5.45 -10.46
CA LEU A 72 -4.88 -6.24 -11.10
C LEU A 72 -3.87 -5.32 -11.79
N ILE A 73 -2.60 -5.58 -11.56
CA ILE A 73 -1.46 -5.04 -12.31
C ILE A 73 -0.50 -6.17 -12.69
N SER A 74 0.11 -6.05 -13.87
CA SER A 74 1.13 -6.98 -14.36
C SER A 74 2.53 -6.56 -13.90
N ASN A 75 3.48 -7.50 -13.85
CA ASN A 75 4.92 -7.25 -13.61
C ASN A 75 5.33 -6.78 -12.21
N HIS A 76 4.47 -6.94 -11.19
CA HIS A 76 4.80 -6.65 -9.78
C HIS A 76 4.74 -7.88 -8.88
N TRP A 77 4.89 -9.06 -9.49
CA TRP A 77 4.99 -10.32 -8.78
C TRP A 77 6.34 -10.96 -9.09
N GLN A 78 7.24 -10.93 -8.11
CA GLN A 78 8.53 -11.58 -8.22
C GLN A 78 8.42 -13.09 -7.95
N GLU A 79 9.22 -13.89 -8.66
CA GLU A 79 9.34 -15.33 -8.44
C GLU A 79 10.51 -15.67 -7.49
N GLU A 80 11.43 -14.72 -7.31
CA GLU A 80 12.59 -14.86 -6.45
C GLU A 80 12.22 -14.85 -4.95
N ILE A 81 13.19 -15.23 -4.10
CA ILE A 81 13.02 -15.23 -2.64
C ILE A 81 12.60 -13.82 -2.18
N PRO A 82 11.56 -13.67 -1.32
CA PRO A 82 11.04 -12.36 -0.91
C PRO A 82 12.05 -11.36 -0.34
N SER A 83 13.18 -11.83 0.19
CA SER A 83 14.26 -10.99 0.72
C SER A 83 15.18 -10.42 -0.36
N GLN A 84 15.08 -10.88 -1.60
CA GLN A 84 15.87 -10.39 -2.74
C GLN A 84 15.16 -9.20 -3.38
N ALA A 85 15.95 -8.20 -3.76
CA ALA A 85 15.44 -7.10 -4.55
C ALA A 85 15.11 -7.55 -5.98
N HIS A 86 14.06 -6.98 -6.54
CA HIS A 86 13.51 -7.29 -7.85
C HIS A 86 13.45 -6.07 -8.77
N GLN A 87 13.22 -4.87 -8.21
CA GLN A 87 13.05 -3.65 -9.02
C GLN A 87 13.69 -2.41 -8.39
N SER A 88 14.07 -1.48 -9.28
CA SER A 88 14.60 -0.16 -8.93
C SER A 88 13.47 0.84 -8.72
N ILE A 89 13.57 1.66 -7.68
CA ILE A 89 12.70 2.83 -7.49
C ILE A 89 13.49 4.12 -7.48
N ARG A 90 12.87 5.21 -7.90
CA ARG A 90 13.33 6.58 -7.65
C ARG A 90 12.59 7.18 -6.47
N LEU A 91 13.32 7.89 -5.62
CA LEU A 91 12.72 8.62 -4.51
C LEU A 91 12.70 10.12 -4.81
N SER A 92 11.62 10.79 -4.39
CA SER A 92 11.54 12.25 -4.35
C SER A 92 12.58 12.81 -3.39
N LYS A 93 13.30 13.87 -3.79
CA LYS A 93 14.27 14.57 -2.92
C LYS A 93 13.62 15.18 -1.67
N ASN A 94 12.32 15.43 -1.71
CA ASN A 94 11.55 15.98 -0.58
C ASN A 94 10.97 14.88 0.33
N SER A 95 11.18 13.61 0.00
CA SER A 95 10.70 12.47 0.77
C SER A 95 11.42 12.35 2.11
N VAL A 96 10.68 11.99 3.16
CA VAL A 96 11.25 11.59 4.46
C VAL A 96 12.19 10.37 4.35
N LEU A 97 12.10 9.60 3.28
CA LEU A 97 12.93 8.43 3.01
C LEU A 97 14.22 8.74 2.22
N PHE A 98 14.31 9.93 1.61
CA PHE A 98 15.48 10.30 0.81
C PHE A 98 16.80 10.30 1.60
N PRO A 99 16.87 10.79 2.86
CA PRO A 99 18.10 10.74 3.65
C PRO A 99 18.57 9.31 4.00
N ILE A 100 17.69 8.32 3.89
CA ILE A 100 17.97 6.92 4.24
C ILE A 100 18.40 6.14 3.00
N TYR A 101 17.70 6.31 1.89
CA TYR A 101 17.86 5.49 0.69
C TYR A 101 18.49 6.20 -0.51
N GLY A 102 18.64 7.52 -0.47
CA GLY A 102 19.16 8.30 -1.59
C GLY A 102 18.14 8.49 -2.72
N ASP A 103 18.66 8.74 -3.93
CA ASP A 103 17.88 9.02 -5.13
C ASP A 103 17.28 7.75 -5.77
N SER A 104 17.96 6.61 -5.60
CA SER A 104 17.57 5.33 -6.15
C SER A 104 17.82 4.20 -5.16
N SER A 105 16.90 3.23 -5.12
CA SER A 105 17.02 2.05 -4.27
C SER A 105 16.46 0.80 -4.94
N GLN A 106 16.85 -0.35 -4.40
CA GLN A 106 16.42 -1.67 -4.86
C GLN A 106 15.44 -2.26 -3.85
N ILE A 107 14.27 -2.69 -4.32
CA ILE A 107 13.19 -3.24 -3.48
C ILE A 107 12.67 -4.56 -4.04
N ASN A 108 12.01 -5.34 -3.18
CA ASN A 108 11.19 -6.47 -3.61
C ASN A 108 9.83 -6.01 -4.18
N SER A 109 9.07 -6.92 -4.81
CA SER A 109 7.77 -6.65 -5.42
C SER A 109 6.88 -7.89 -5.33
N LEU A 110 5.89 -7.84 -4.43
CA LEU A 110 5.00 -8.96 -4.09
C LEU A 110 3.56 -8.48 -3.94
N HIS A 111 3.03 -7.87 -5.01
CA HIS A 111 1.64 -7.41 -5.05
C HIS A 111 1.07 -7.50 -6.46
N ILE A 112 -0.25 -7.70 -6.54
CA ILE A 112 -0.98 -7.61 -7.81
C ILE A 112 -2.04 -6.50 -7.79
N GLN A 113 -2.17 -5.79 -6.67
CA GLN A 113 -2.98 -4.59 -6.55
C GLN A 113 -2.07 -3.36 -6.44
N SER A 114 -2.54 -2.21 -6.92
CA SER A 114 -1.86 -0.93 -6.72
C SER A 114 -2.83 0.21 -6.48
N THR A 115 -2.32 1.32 -5.98
CA THR A 115 -3.05 2.59 -5.92
C THR A 115 -3.45 3.01 -7.34
N LYS A 116 -4.74 3.24 -7.57
CA LYS A 116 -5.25 3.75 -8.86
C LYS A 116 -5.29 5.27 -8.88
N GLU A 117 -5.86 5.84 -7.82
CA GLU A 117 -5.87 7.28 -7.58
C GLU A 117 -5.31 7.54 -6.20
N LEU A 118 -4.38 8.48 -6.09
CA LEU A 118 -3.91 8.94 -4.80
C LEU A 118 -4.88 9.98 -4.23
N VAL A 119 -5.10 9.97 -2.91
CA VAL A 119 -5.89 11.03 -2.27
C VAL A 119 -5.11 12.35 -2.31
N PRO A 120 -5.72 13.52 -2.57
CA PRO A 120 -5.01 14.80 -2.70
C PRO A 120 -4.19 15.24 -1.48
N LYS A 121 -4.44 14.62 -0.31
CA LYS A 121 -3.70 14.88 0.93
C LYS A 121 -2.47 14.00 1.11
N LEU A 122 -2.25 13.04 0.21
CA LEU A 122 -1.05 12.22 0.17
C LEU A 122 -0.18 12.64 -1.02
N GLU A 123 1.13 12.49 -0.85
CA GLU A 123 2.13 12.72 -1.88
C GLU A 123 2.76 11.38 -2.26
N ALA A 124 2.88 11.11 -3.56
CA ALA A 124 3.71 10.01 -4.03
C ALA A 124 5.18 10.40 -3.85
N ILE A 125 5.94 9.58 -3.13
CA ILE A 125 7.33 9.89 -2.76
C ILE A 125 8.35 8.94 -3.39
N ALA A 126 7.88 7.87 -4.04
CA ALA A 126 8.70 6.92 -4.76
C ALA A 126 7.92 6.27 -5.91
N TRP A 127 8.62 5.92 -6.99
CA TRP A 127 8.04 5.33 -8.20
C TRP A 127 8.95 4.23 -8.73
N ASP A 128 8.35 3.16 -9.28
CA ASP A 128 9.06 2.24 -10.14
C ASP A 128 9.56 2.99 -11.38
N HIS A 129 10.73 2.62 -11.90
CA HIS A 129 11.20 3.15 -13.19
C HIS A 129 10.32 2.75 -14.38
N LYS A 130 9.53 1.68 -14.24
CA LYS A 130 8.72 1.10 -15.31
C LYS A 130 7.30 1.69 -15.39
N ASP A 131 6.86 2.37 -14.33
CA ASP A 131 5.54 3.03 -14.21
C ASP A 131 5.60 4.51 -14.63
#